data_AF-A0A7S3AF74-F1
#
_entry.id   AF-A0A7S3AF74-F1
#
_cell.length_a   1.000
_cell.length_b   1.000
_cell.length_c   1.000
_cell.angle_alpha   90.00
_cell.angle_beta   90.00
_cell.angle_gamma   90.00
#
_symmetry.space_group_name_H-M   'P 1'
#
loop_
_entity.id
_entity.type
_entity.pdbx_description
1 polymer ?
#
loop_
_entity_poly.entity_id
_entity_poly.type
_entity_poly.pdbx_seq_one_letter_code
_entity_poly.pdbx_strand_id
1 'polypeptide(L)'
;IDFRALLPLNIYSGANAFRKRGLQLKESVTGSARTYTGDMLASLEDDYRLEQVLGGATSGGQIGVWMAVYGPRGADGMPRPVWNASGHIDREVAEHWREEYDLSHIIERDWKTLASSLRGKMHVWVGTMDAYYLDAAVYLTE
;
A
#
# COMPACT_ATOMS: atom_id res chain seq x y z
N ILE A 1 7.17 0.85 -2.65
CA ILE A 1 8.08 1.95 -3.06
C ILE A 1 7.41 3.30 -2.85
N ASP A 2 6.15 3.44 -3.29
CA ASP A 2 5.33 4.64 -3.11
C ASP A 2 3.92 4.20 -2.68
N PHE A 3 3.44 4.68 -1.52
CA PHE A 3 2.14 4.30 -0.98
C PHE A 3 0.98 5.18 -1.47
N ARG A 4 1.24 6.11 -2.39
CA ARG A 4 0.19 6.67 -3.26
C ARG A 4 -0.41 5.60 -4.18
N ALA A 5 0.26 4.46 -4.35
CA ALA A 5 -0.21 3.28 -5.06
C ALA A 5 0.19 1.97 -4.33
N LEU A 6 -0.26 1.82 -3.07
CA LEU A 6 -0.22 0.53 -2.37
C LEU A 6 -1.30 -0.39 -2.98
N LEU A 7 -0.91 -1.31 -3.87
CA LEU A 7 -1.85 -1.89 -4.85
C LEU A 7 -2.48 -0.72 -5.66
N PRO A 8 -3.76 -0.68 -6.08
CA PRO A 8 -4.30 0.53 -6.68
C PRO A 8 -4.73 1.58 -5.62
N LEU A 9 -4.44 1.40 -4.32
CA LEU A 9 -4.90 2.30 -3.24
C LEU A 9 -3.90 3.43 -2.95
N ASN A 10 -4.42 4.65 -2.82
CA ASN A 10 -3.69 5.77 -2.25
C ASN A 10 -4.08 5.93 -0.77
N ILE A 11 -3.20 5.53 0.15
CA ILE A 11 -3.49 5.57 1.59
C ILE A 11 -3.45 6.98 2.20
N TYR A 12 -2.99 7.96 1.44
CA TYR A 12 -2.82 9.34 1.89
C TYR A 12 -4.05 10.22 1.65
N SER A 13 -4.67 10.03 0.49
CA SER A 13 -5.85 10.80 0.06
C SER A 13 -7.15 10.00 0.13
N GLY A 14 -7.07 8.66 0.13
CA GLY A 14 -8.22 7.77 0.21
C GLY A 14 -8.91 7.83 1.57
N ALA A 15 -10.24 7.83 1.56
CA ALA A 15 -11.04 7.69 2.79
C ALA A 15 -11.32 6.22 3.15
N ASN A 16 -11.29 5.33 2.14
CA ASN A 16 -11.58 3.92 2.29
C ASN A 16 -10.63 3.06 1.44
N ALA A 17 -10.09 1.99 2.02
CA ALA A 17 -9.18 1.05 1.37
C ALA A 17 -9.90 0.13 0.38
N PHE A 18 -11.12 -0.29 0.68
CA PHE A 18 -11.87 -1.29 -0.07
C PHE A 18 -12.71 -0.70 -1.21
N ARG A 19 -13.07 0.59 -1.09
CA ARG A 19 -13.94 1.28 -2.03
C ARG A 19 -13.40 2.65 -2.40
N LYS A 20 -13.50 3.02 -3.67
CA LYS A 20 -13.11 4.34 -4.18
C LYS A 20 -14.31 5.05 -4.80
N ARG A 21 -14.37 6.37 -4.61
CA ARG A 21 -15.39 7.19 -5.24
C ARG A 21 -15.03 7.41 -6.71
N GLY A 22 -15.83 6.85 -7.61
CA GLY A 22 -15.68 7.03 -9.06
C GLY A 22 -16.24 8.38 -9.54
N LEU A 23 -15.93 8.72 -10.80
CA LEU A 23 -16.27 10.02 -11.39
C LEU A 23 -17.79 10.26 -11.57
N GLN A 24 -18.63 9.22 -11.72
CA GLN A 24 -20.08 9.41 -11.97
C GLN A 24 -21.04 8.29 -11.48
N LEU A 25 -20.58 7.07 -11.15
CA LEU A 25 -21.42 5.96 -10.71
C LEU A 25 -20.79 5.26 -9.50
N LYS A 26 -21.60 4.45 -8.80
CA LYS A 26 -21.32 3.63 -7.59
C LYS A 26 -19.84 3.40 -7.29
N GLU A 27 -19.52 3.45 -6.00
CA GLU A 27 -18.21 3.09 -5.43
C GLU A 27 -17.56 1.91 -6.16
N SER A 28 -16.34 2.12 -6.67
CA SER A 28 -15.53 1.08 -7.30
C SER A 28 -14.82 0.26 -6.23
N VAL A 29 -14.69 -1.05 -6.46
CA VAL A 29 -13.92 -1.95 -5.59
C VAL A 29 -12.43 -1.75 -5.83
N THR A 30 -11.63 -1.73 -4.76
CA THR A 30 -10.17 -1.77 -4.86
C THR A 30 -9.72 -3.21 -5.11
N GLY A 31 -9.08 -3.47 -6.25
CA GLY A 31 -8.47 -4.76 -6.55
C GLY A 31 -7.18 -5.00 -5.75
N SER A 32 -6.86 -6.27 -5.48
CA SER A 32 -5.58 -6.70 -4.91
C SER A 32 -4.79 -7.59 -5.86
N ALA A 33 -5.46 -8.30 -6.77
CA ALA A 33 -4.82 -9.08 -7.82
C ALA A 33 -5.56 -8.99 -9.17
N ARG A 34 -4.82 -9.15 -10.27
CA ARG A 34 -5.34 -9.17 -11.65
C ARG A 34 -4.66 -10.21 -12.53
N THR A 35 -5.34 -10.59 -13.60
CA THR A 35 -4.76 -11.34 -14.72
C THR A 35 -3.83 -10.45 -15.56
N TYR A 36 -3.06 -11.08 -16.45
CA TYR A 36 -2.25 -10.37 -17.44
C TYR A 36 -3.08 -9.57 -18.46
N THR A 37 -4.39 -9.83 -18.56
CA THR A 37 -5.34 -9.07 -19.41
C THR A 37 -5.99 -7.90 -18.65
N GLY A 38 -5.78 -7.81 -17.33
CA GLY A 38 -6.32 -6.75 -16.48
C GLY A 38 -7.62 -7.11 -15.75
N ASP A 39 -8.12 -8.34 -15.91
CA ASP A 39 -9.31 -8.80 -15.19
C ASP A 39 -8.99 -8.95 -13.70
N MET A 40 -9.82 -8.37 -12.83
CA MET A 40 -9.64 -8.44 -11.39
C MET A 40 -9.89 -9.87 -10.89
N LEU A 41 -8.92 -10.44 -10.18
CA LEU A 41 -8.99 -11.78 -9.59
C LEU A 41 -9.48 -11.76 -8.13
N ALA A 42 -9.10 -10.72 -7.39
CA ALA A 42 -9.46 -10.55 -5.99
C ALA A 42 -9.59 -9.06 -5.64
N SER A 43 -10.47 -8.76 -4.69
CA SER A 43 -10.52 -7.44 -4.07
C SER A 43 -9.66 -7.38 -2.81
N LEU A 44 -9.18 -6.19 -2.49
CA LEU A 44 -8.46 -5.94 -1.23
C LEU A 44 -9.31 -6.27 0.01
N GLU A 45 -10.64 -6.14 -0.10
CA GLU A 45 -11.54 -6.52 0.99
C GLU A 45 -11.63 -8.03 1.18
N ASP A 46 -11.63 -8.80 0.08
CA ASP A 46 -11.65 -10.27 0.14
C ASP A 46 -10.37 -10.80 0.78
N ASP A 47 -9.21 -10.29 0.35
CA ASP A 47 -7.91 -10.67 0.94
C ASP A 47 -7.81 -10.25 2.40
N TYR A 48 -8.24 -9.04 2.75
CA TYR A 48 -8.26 -8.59 4.13
C TYR A 48 -9.14 -9.52 4.99
N ARG A 49 -10.36 -9.83 4.55
CA ARG A 49 -11.28 -10.71 5.30
C ARG A 49 -10.74 -12.12 5.46
N LEU A 50 -10.15 -12.68 4.40
CA LEU A 50 -9.49 -13.98 4.45
C LEU A 50 -8.38 -13.97 5.52
N GLU A 51 -7.50 -12.97 5.49
CA GLU A 51 -6.42 -12.87 6.47
C GLU A 51 -6.92 -12.67 7.89
N GLN A 52 -8.00 -11.90 8.12
CA GLN A 52 -8.60 -11.77 9.45
C GLN A 52 -9.03 -13.13 10.04
N VAL A 53 -9.52 -14.05 9.20
CA VAL A 53 -9.88 -15.42 9.64
C VAL A 53 -8.64 -16.28 9.88
N LEU A 54 -7.57 -16.06 9.13
CA LEU A 54 -6.32 -16.82 9.25
C LEU A 54 -5.40 -16.35 10.39
N GLY A 55 -5.73 -15.26 11.08
CA GLY A 55 -4.93 -14.73 12.19
C GLY A 55 -4.71 -13.21 12.18
N GLY A 56 -5.32 -12.48 11.24
CA GLY A 56 -5.18 -11.04 11.11
C GLY A 56 -3.73 -10.63 10.90
N ALA A 57 -3.19 -9.82 11.82
CA ALA A 57 -1.79 -9.38 11.76
C ALA A 57 -0.75 -10.51 11.83
N THR A 58 -1.13 -11.73 12.25
CA THR A 58 -0.25 -12.90 12.32
C THR A 58 -0.59 -13.98 11.29
N SER A 59 -1.43 -13.66 10.30
CA SER A 59 -1.87 -14.57 9.22
C SER A 59 -0.71 -15.16 8.38
N GLY A 60 0.45 -14.48 8.35
CA GLY A 60 1.53 -14.76 7.41
C GLY A 60 1.25 -14.30 5.97
N GLY A 61 0.12 -13.62 5.73
CA GLY A 61 -0.25 -13.06 4.44
C GLY A 61 0.33 -11.67 4.20
N GLN A 62 0.08 -11.11 3.01
CA GLN A 62 0.65 -9.83 2.60
C GLN A 62 0.10 -8.67 3.42
N ILE A 63 -1.19 -8.67 3.74
CA ILE A 63 -1.85 -7.58 4.45
C ILE A 63 -1.31 -7.48 5.87
N GLY A 64 -1.27 -8.61 6.58
CA GLY A 64 -0.68 -8.70 7.92
C GLY A 64 0.78 -8.28 7.93
N VAL A 65 1.57 -8.71 6.93
CA VAL A 65 2.99 -8.32 6.81
C VAL A 65 3.16 -6.83 6.57
N TRP A 66 2.37 -6.18 5.70
CA TRP A 66 2.48 -4.72 5.51
C TRP A 66 2.18 -3.96 6.80
N MET A 67 1.14 -4.37 7.53
CA MET A 67 0.85 -3.80 8.84
C MET A 67 2.02 -3.99 9.80
N ALA A 68 2.61 -5.19 9.84
CA ALA A 68 3.73 -5.50 10.72
C ALA A 68 5.02 -4.74 10.38
N VAL A 69 5.31 -4.52 9.10
CA VAL A 69 6.54 -3.86 8.65
C VAL A 69 6.45 -2.34 8.75
N TYR A 70 5.31 -1.76 8.36
CA TYR A 70 5.18 -0.32 8.19
C TYR A 70 4.35 0.35 9.30
N GLY A 71 3.52 -0.42 10.01
CA GLY A 71 2.68 0.10 11.08
C GLY A 71 3.47 0.48 12.34
N PRO A 72 3.12 1.59 13.01
CA PRO A 72 3.68 1.88 14.31
C PRO A 72 3.22 0.83 15.33
N ARG A 73 4.04 0.59 16.35
CA ARG A 73 3.71 -0.36 17.42
C ARG A 73 2.55 0.16 18.27
N GLY A 74 1.49 -0.62 18.37
CA GLY A 74 0.32 -0.39 19.21
C GLY A 74 0.59 -0.67 20.69
N ALA A 75 -0.34 -0.22 21.54
CA ALA A 75 -0.25 -0.40 23.00
C ALA A 75 -0.32 -1.88 23.43
N ASP A 76 -0.98 -2.72 22.64
CA ASP A 76 -1.04 -4.17 22.80
C ASP A 76 0.22 -4.89 22.27
N GLY A 77 1.19 -4.14 21.75
CA GLY A 77 2.41 -4.67 21.14
C GLY A 77 2.24 -5.13 19.70
N MET A 78 1.03 -5.07 19.14
CA MET A 78 0.74 -5.43 17.75
C MET A 78 0.92 -4.20 16.84
N PRO A 79 1.17 -4.38 15.54
CA PRO A 79 1.18 -3.26 14.61
C PRO A 79 -0.20 -2.58 14.54
N ARG A 80 -0.23 -1.25 14.57
CA ARG A 80 -1.45 -0.49 14.26
C ARG A 80 -1.76 -0.63 12.76
N PRO A 81 -2.95 -1.12 12.39
CA PRO A 81 -3.30 -1.25 10.99
C PRO A 81 -3.62 0.12 10.38
N VAL A 82 -3.22 0.32 9.12
CA VAL A 82 -3.48 1.56 8.37
C VAL A 82 -4.94 1.67 7.90
N TRP A 83 -5.70 0.57 7.90
CA TRP A 83 -7.16 0.59 7.74
C TRP A 83 -7.82 -0.50 8.58
N ASN A 84 -9.12 -0.36 8.85
CA ASN A 84 -9.89 -1.31 9.65
C ASN A 84 -10.83 -2.21 8.80
N ALA A 85 -11.67 -2.99 9.47
CA ALA A 85 -12.61 -3.92 8.82
C ALA A 85 -13.72 -3.25 7.98
N SER A 86 -13.97 -1.94 8.14
CA SER A 86 -14.85 -1.18 7.23
C SER A 86 -14.08 -0.56 6.06
N GLY A 87 -12.76 -0.72 6.03
CA GLY A 87 -11.86 -0.10 5.08
C GLY A 87 -11.50 1.34 5.44
N HIS A 88 -11.98 1.90 6.56
CA HIS A 88 -11.62 3.26 6.95
C HIS A 88 -10.11 3.36 7.19
N ILE A 89 -9.46 4.32 6.54
CA ILE A 89 -8.02 4.53 6.62
C ILE A 89 -7.68 5.43 7.82
N ASP A 90 -6.79 4.96 8.69
CA ASP A 90 -6.23 5.75 9.78
C ASP A 90 -5.13 6.67 9.22
N ARG A 91 -5.44 7.97 9.19
CA ARG A 91 -4.53 8.99 8.64
C ARG A 91 -3.24 9.13 9.44
N GLU A 92 -3.28 8.94 10.75
CA GLU A 92 -2.08 9.05 11.57
C GLU A 92 -1.10 7.92 11.22
N VAL A 93 -1.62 6.69 11.07
CA VAL A 93 -0.82 5.55 10.63
C VAL A 93 -0.33 5.74 9.21
N ALA A 94 -1.16 6.24 8.30
CA ALA A 94 -0.75 6.51 6.92
C ALA A 94 0.38 7.54 6.84
N GLU A 95 0.32 8.64 7.60
CA GLU A 95 1.40 9.62 7.67
C GLU A 95 2.68 9.01 8.26
N HIS A 96 2.58 8.15 9.29
CA HIS A 96 3.74 7.40 9.77
C HIS A 96 4.39 6.54 8.67
N TRP A 97 3.58 5.86 7.85
CA TRP A 97 4.10 5.08 6.71
C TRP A 97 4.82 5.98 5.70
N ARG A 98 4.31 7.20 5.45
CA ARG A 98 4.94 8.17 4.55
C ARG A 98 6.31 8.59 5.06
N GLU A 99 6.37 9.05 6.31
CA GLU A 99 7.58 9.66 6.85
C GLU A 99 8.72 8.66 7.08
N GLU A 100 8.38 7.41 7.39
CA GLU A 100 9.36 6.39 7.81
C GLU A 100 9.67 5.34 6.73
N TYR A 101 8.76 5.09 5.77
CA TYR A 101 8.89 3.94 4.86
C TYR A 101 8.60 4.19 3.38
N ASP A 102 7.94 5.29 3.00
CA ASP A 102 7.72 5.61 1.60
C ASP A 102 9.03 6.05 0.94
N LEU A 103 9.63 5.15 0.15
CA LEU A 103 10.94 5.36 -0.45
C LEU A 103 10.94 6.56 -1.40
N SER A 104 9.86 6.79 -2.14
CA SER A 104 9.75 7.92 -3.05
C SER A 104 9.82 9.25 -2.27
N HIS A 105 9.04 9.33 -1.19
CA HIS A 105 9.00 10.50 -0.32
C HIS A 105 10.33 10.72 0.40
N ILE A 106 10.93 9.66 0.96
CA ILE A 106 12.19 9.75 1.70
C ILE A 106 13.34 10.19 0.78
N ILE A 107 13.41 9.64 -0.44
CA ILE A 107 14.43 10.03 -1.42
C ILE A 107 14.28 11.52 -1.77
N GLU A 108 13.05 11.99 -2.00
CA GLU A 108 12.79 13.39 -2.32
C GLU A 108 13.12 14.33 -1.14
N ARG A 109 12.59 14.02 0.05
CA ARG A 109 12.78 14.79 1.29
C ARG A 109 14.25 14.91 1.67
N ASP A 110 14.98 13.79 1.60
CA ASP A 110 16.34 13.65 2.13
C ASP A 110 17.41 13.63 1.02
N TRP A 111 17.07 14.03 -0.21
CA TRP A 111 17.99 13.93 -1.36
C TRP A 111 19.37 14.55 -1.09
N LYS A 112 19.42 15.67 -0.36
CA LYS A 112 20.68 16.36 -0.04
C LYS A 112 21.67 15.47 0.72
N THR A 113 21.20 14.55 1.55
CA THR A 113 22.04 13.63 2.33
C THR A 113 22.25 12.30 1.61
N LEU A 114 21.24 11.83 0.86
CA LEU A 114 21.26 10.53 0.18
C LEU A 114 21.98 10.55 -1.18
N ALA A 115 22.05 11.71 -1.84
CA ALA A 115 22.53 11.84 -3.21
C ALA A 115 23.93 11.23 -3.44
N SER A 116 24.89 11.47 -2.54
CA SER A 116 26.25 10.96 -2.68
C SER A 116 26.31 9.42 -2.63
N SER A 117 25.41 8.82 -1.86
CA SER A 117 25.31 7.36 -1.70
C SER A 117 24.56 6.70 -2.85
N LEU A 118 23.53 7.36 -3.40
CA LEU A 118 22.57 6.74 -4.32
C LEU A 118 22.73 7.11 -5.80
N ARG A 119 23.39 8.23 -6.13
CA ARG A 119 23.56 8.70 -7.53
C ARG A 119 24.14 7.60 -8.42
N GLY A 120 23.40 7.27 -9.49
CA GLY A 120 23.79 6.26 -10.48
C GLY A 120 23.69 4.80 -10.00
N LYS A 121 23.09 4.54 -8.83
CA LYS A 121 22.98 3.19 -8.25
C LYS A 121 21.54 2.70 -8.07
N MET A 122 20.56 3.58 -8.20
CA MET A 122 19.16 3.21 -8.06
C MET A 122 18.66 2.60 -9.38
N HIS A 123 18.18 1.37 -9.30
CA HIS A 123 17.57 0.67 -10.42
C HIS A 123 16.28 0.03 -9.90
N VAL A 124 15.13 0.48 -10.41
CA VAL A 124 13.81 -0.03 -10.03
C VAL A 124 13.16 -0.60 -11.29
N TRP A 125 12.66 -1.83 -11.19
CA TRP A 125 12.04 -2.55 -12.30
C TRP A 125 10.76 -3.20 -11.83
N VAL A 126 9.76 -3.26 -12.71
CA VAL A 126 8.48 -3.91 -12.47
C VAL A 126 7.92 -4.40 -13.80
N GLY A 127 7.08 -5.43 -13.76
CA GLY A 127 6.32 -5.85 -14.93
C GLY A 127 5.26 -4.80 -15.29
N THR A 128 5.09 -4.51 -16.59
CA THR A 128 4.13 -3.49 -17.06
C THR A 128 2.69 -3.76 -16.62
N MET A 129 2.32 -5.03 -16.45
CA MET A 129 1.04 -5.46 -15.92
C MET A 129 1.27 -6.40 -14.73
N ASP A 130 1.89 -5.86 -13.67
CA ASP A 130 2.12 -6.63 -12.45
C ASP A 130 0.79 -7.18 -11.89
N ALA A 131 0.82 -8.45 -11.47
CA ALA A 131 -0.37 -9.18 -11.03
C ALA A 131 -0.98 -8.59 -9.75
N TYR A 132 -0.22 -7.83 -8.96
CA TYR A 132 -0.66 -7.19 -7.72
C TYR A 132 -0.69 -5.66 -7.82
N TYR A 133 -0.77 -5.10 -9.04
CA TYR A 133 -0.86 -3.64 -9.26
C TYR A 133 0.34 -2.83 -8.73
N LEU A 134 1.51 -3.46 -8.54
CA LEU A 134 2.69 -2.79 -7.97
C LEU A 134 3.42 -1.87 -8.97
N ASP A 135 3.05 -1.95 -10.25
CA ASP A 135 3.58 -1.15 -11.35
C ASP A 135 3.34 0.35 -11.16
N ALA A 136 2.14 0.73 -10.71
CA ALA A 136 1.78 2.13 -10.53
C ALA A 136 2.69 2.85 -9.51
N ALA A 137 3.08 2.16 -8.44
CA ALA A 137 3.99 2.71 -7.43
C ALA A 137 5.38 3.01 -8.01
N VAL A 138 5.86 2.19 -8.96
CA VAL A 138 7.16 2.42 -9.61
C VAL A 138 7.08 3.58 -10.59
N TYR A 139 6.01 3.70 -11.38
CA TYR A 139 5.84 4.84 -12.30
C TYR A 139 5.77 6.19 -11.57
N LEU A 140 5.25 6.23 -10.34
CA LEU A 140 5.22 7.45 -9.53
C LEU A 140 6.60 7.86 -8.99
N THR A 141 7.62 7.01 -9.14
CA THR A 141 9.00 7.26 -8.70
C THR A 141 9.96 7.65 -9.82
N GLU A 142 9.50 7.68 -11.07
CA GLU A 142 10.25 8.22 -12.22
C GLU A 142 10.34 9.75 -12.17
#